data_AF-A0A8J6LQC5-F1
#
_entry.id   AF-A0A8J6LQC5-F1
#
_cell.length_a   1.000
_cell.length_b   1.000
_cell.length_c   1.000
_cell.angle_alpha   90.00
_cell.angle_beta   90.00
_cell.angle_gamma   90.00
#
_symmetry.space_group_name_H-M   'P 1'
#
loop_
_entity.id
_entity.type
_entity.pdbx_description
1 polymer ?
#
loop_
_entity_poly.entity_id
_entity_poly.type
_entity_poly.pdbx_seq_one_letter_code
_entity_poly.pdbx_strand_id
1 'polypeptide(L)'
;MGDQLIVSDDTLDFSLFSGKNFDNIRGSGYLELDERKPEKGEEIYIPQHPSGEVKELGITSDQECGANCKVDDPTYGGYAAASDVSYFCDTAGGSSGSPVLSRKTHKVIALHHFDG
;
A
#
# COMPACT_ATOMS: atom_id res chain seq x y z
N MET A 1 16.79 -3.15 11.99
CA MET A 1 15.90 -2.32 12.84
C MET A 1 16.19 -0.86 12.58
N GLY A 2 15.21 0.03 12.79
CA GLY A 2 15.27 1.45 12.39
C GLY A 2 16.43 2.24 13.01
N ASP A 3 16.87 3.27 12.30
CA ASP A 3 17.91 4.22 12.71
C ASP A 3 17.30 5.59 13.01
N GLN A 4 16.87 6.29 11.97
CA GLN A 4 16.41 7.66 12.05
C GLN A 4 15.04 7.80 11.40
N LEU A 5 14.10 8.44 12.10
CA LEU A 5 12.88 8.95 11.49
C LEU A 5 13.25 10.13 10.60
N ILE A 6 12.97 10.01 9.30
CA ILE A 6 13.30 11.02 8.28
C ILE A 6 12.13 12.00 8.16
N VAL A 7 10.91 11.48 8.02
CA VAL A 7 9.69 12.27 7.95
C VAL A 7 8.52 11.48 8.52
N SER A 8 7.58 12.21 9.13
CA SER A 8 6.24 11.73 9.47
C SER A 8 5.27 12.80 9.01
N ASP A 9 4.22 12.39 8.31
CA ASP A 9 3.18 13.27 7.80
C ASP A 9 1.83 12.67 8.20
N ASP A 10 1.07 13.43 8.99
CA ASP A 10 -0.24 13.04 9.51
C ASP A 10 -1.35 13.22 8.46
N THR A 11 -1.16 14.11 7.50
CA THR A 11 -2.13 14.38 6.43
C THR A 11 -2.08 13.30 5.37
N LEU A 12 -0.89 12.76 5.08
CA LEU A 12 -0.66 11.68 4.12
C LEU A 12 -0.54 10.29 4.78
N ASP A 13 -0.76 10.21 6.10
CA ASP A 13 -0.68 9.01 6.93
C ASP A 13 0.56 8.11 6.64
N PHE A 14 1.75 8.69 6.68
CA PHE A 14 2.97 7.90 6.53
C PHE A 14 4.12 8.35 7.42
N SER A 15 5.04 7.41 7.66
CA SER A 15 6.33 7.66 8.28
C SER A 15 7.44 6.98 7.48
N LEU A 16 8.48 7.74 7.15
CA LEU A 16 9.68 7.24 6.50
C LEU A 16 10.83 7.26 7.49
N PHE A 17 11.52 6.14 7.63
CA PHE A 17 12.70 6.01 8.47
C PHE A 17 13.79 5.22 7.76
N SER A 18 15.05 5.50 8.09
CA SER A 18 16.19 4.71 7.62
C SER A 18 16.40 3.47 8.48
N GLY A 19 16.99 2.42 7.91
CA GLY A 19 17.38 1.20 8.63
C GLY A 19 18.86 1.19 9.02
N LYS A 20 19.20 0.47 10.09
CA LYS A 20 20.58 0.06 10.38
C LYS A 20 20.90 -1.30 9.78
N ASN A 21 22.18 -1.54 9.55
CA ASN A 21 22.72 -2.85 9.20
C ASN A 21 22.02 -3.47 7.97
N PHE A 22 21.96 -2.73 6.86
CA PHE A 22 21.33 -3.19 5.62
C PHE A 22 21.87 -4.55 5.14
N ASP A 23 23.14 -4.85 5.43
CA ASP A 23 23.74 -6.16 5.11
C ASP A 23 22.98 -7.33 5.75
N ASN A 24 22.37 -7.14 6.92
CA ASN A 24 21.61 -8.18 7.61
C ASN A 24 20.23 -8.43 6.99
N ILE A 25 19.71 -7.49 6.19
CA ILE A 25 18.39 -7.58 5.55
C ILE A 25 18.49 -7.66 4.02
N ARG A 26 19.70 -7.59 3.44
CA ARG A 26 19.93 -7.71 2.00
C ARG A 26 19.34 -8.99 1.41
N GLY A 27 19.36 -10.09 2.18
CA GLY A 27 18.79 -11.38 1.76
C GLY A 27 17.27 -11.44 1.78
N SER A 28 16.58 -10.49 2.42
CA SER A 28 15.12 -10.45 2.53
C SER A 28 14.43 -9.82 1.31
N GLY A 29 15.20 -9.25 0.37
CA GLY A 29 14.68 -8.49 -0.76
C GLY A 29 14.17 -7.10 -0.35
N TYR A 30 13.74 -6.34 -1.34
CA TYR A 30 13.14 -5.01 -1.16
C TYR A 30 12.08 -4.78 -2.24
N LEU A 31 11.19 -3.85 -1.97
CA LEU A 31 10.25 -3.33 -2.97
C LEU A 31 10.76 -1.98 -3.47
N GLU A 32 10.55 -1.73 -4.76
CA GLU A 32 10.83 -0.43 -5.34
C GLU A 32 9.58 0.45 -5.27
N LEU A 33 9.79 1.75 -5.03
CA LEU A 33 8.72 2.75 -5.13
C LEU A 33 8.58 3.19 -6.58
N ASP A 34 7.34 3.46 -7.00
CA ASP A 34 7.03 4.18 -8.23
C ASP A 34 6.37 5.50 -7.83
N GLU A 35 7.14 6.59 -7.86
CA GLU A 35 6.76 7.91 -7.34
C GLU A 35 5.71 8.63 -8.19
N ARG A 36 5.25 8.00 -9.28
CA ARG A 36 4.15 8.56 -10.07
C ARG A 36 2.83 8.44 -9.33
N LYS A 37 1.90 9.28 -9.74
CA LYS A 37 0.50 9.09 -9.38
C LYS A 37 -0.06 7.83 -10.07
N PRO A 38 -0.76 6.94 -9.36
CA PRO A 38 -1.43 5.81 -9.99
C PRO A 38 -2.56 6.24 -10.93
N GLU A 39 -2.89 5.39 -11.90
CA GLU A 39 -3.94 5.66 -12.88
C GLU A 39 -5.27 5.00 -12.48
N LYS A 40 -6.41 5.63 -12.77
CA LYS A 40 -7.72 4.99 -12.58
C LYS A 40 -7.81 3.72 -13.43
N GLY A 41 -8.23 2.62 -12.82
CA GLY A 41 -8.31 1.30 -13.44
C GLY A 41 -6.99 0.54 -13.47
N GLU A 42 -5.90 1.09 -12.93
CA GLU A 42 -4.66 0.34 -12.78
C GLU A 42 -4.87 -0.85 -11.83
N GLU A 43 -4.56 -2.06 -12.30
CA GLU A 43 -4.71 -3.26 -11.48
C GLU A 43 -3.61 -3.34 -10.41
N ILE A 44 -4.03 -3.69 -9.20
CA ILE A 44 -3.19 -3.69 -8.00
C ILE A 44 -3.32 -5.01 -7.23
N TYR A 45 -2.39 -5.24 -6.31
CA TYR A 45 -2.49 -6.27 -5.27
C TYR A 45 -1.83 -5.82 -3.99
N ILE A 46 -2.28 -6.36 -2.86
CA ILE A 46 -1.87 -5.91 -1.52
C ILE A 46 -1.42 -7.13 -0.70
N PRO A 47 -0.12 -7.33 -0.48
CA PRO A 47 0.37 -8.27 0.52
C PRO A 47 0.18 -7.68 1.92
N GLN A 48 -0.63 -8.36 2.73
CA GLN A 48 -1.14 -7.83 3.99
C GLN A 48 -1.15 -8.91 5.08
N HIS A 49 -1.37 -8.45 6.32
CA HIS A 49 -1.51 -9.26 7.53
C HIS A 49 -2.77 -8.82 8.28
N PRO A 50 -3.97 -9.06 7.73
CA PRO A 50 -5.22 -8.58 8.31
C PRO A 50 -5.38 -9.15 9.72
N SER A 51 -5.78 -8.31 10.68
CA SER A 51 -5.90 -8.69 12.09
C SER A 51 -4.64 -9.31 12.73
N GLY A 52 -3.46 -9.15 12.12
CA GLY A 52 -2.21 -9.78 12.58
C GLY A 52 -2.08 -11.27 12.19
N GLU A 53 -2.93 -11.75 11.29
CA GLU A 53 -2.93 -13.12 10.80
C GLU A 53 -1.74 -13.40 9.85
N VAL A 54 -1.69 -14.63 9.31
CA VAL A 54 -0.72 -15.01 8.28
C VAL A 54 -0.81 -14.08 7.06
N LYS A 55 0.25 -14.08 6.26
CA LYS A 55 0.30 -13.25 5.06
C LYS A 55 -0.80 -13.66 4.09
N GLU A 56 -1.60 -12.68 3.67
CA GLU A 56 -2.64 -12.82 2.67
C GLU A 56 -2.39 -11.85 1.50
N LEU A 57 -3.02 -12.11 0.35
CA LEU A 57 -2.93 -11.27 -0.83
C LEU A 57 -4.33 -10.75 -1.20
N GLY A 58 -4.58 -9.47 -0.95
CA GLY A 58 -5.76 -8.78 -1.47
C GLY A 58 -5.61 -8.60 -2.98
N ILE A 59 -6.31 -9.43 -3.75
CA ILE A 59 -6.26 -9.45 -5.23
C ILE A 59 -7.63 -9.31 -5.88
N THR A 60 -8.70 -9.52 -5.12
CA THR A 60 -10.06 -9.58 -5.63
C THR A 60 -10.83 -8.34 -5.18
N SER A 61 -11.68 -7.83 -6.07
CA SER A 61 -12.56 -6.72 -5.74
C SER A 61 -13.82 -7.16 -5.00
N ASP A 62 -14.16 -6.42 -3.94
CA ASP A 62 -15.39 -6.62 -3.17
C ASP A 62 -16.63 -6.07 -3.86
N GLN A 63 -16.46 -5.13 -4.79
CA GLN A 63 -17.58 -4.51 -5.52
C GLN A 63 -17.84 -5.15 -6.89
N GLU A 64 -16.83 -5.75 -7.50
CA GLU A 64 -16.94 -6.39 -8.80
C GLU A 64 -16.69 -7.89 -8.65
N CYS A 65 -17.76 -8.68 -8.45
CA CYS A 65 -17.77 -10.13 -8.16
C CYS A 65 -16.61 -10.93 -8.80
N GLY A 66 -15.46 -11.00 -8.12
CA GLY A 66 -14.30 -11.79 -8.56
C GLY A 66 -13.35 -11.11 -9.55
N ALA A 67 -13.55 -9.84 -9.89
CA ALA A 67 -12.61 -9.07 -10.72
C ALA A 67 -11.34 -8.72 -9.94
N ASN A 68 -10.27 -8.39 -10.67
CA ASN A 68 -9.04 -7.95 -10.04
C ASN A 68 -9.24 -6.62 -9.31
N CYS A 69 -8.58 -6.49 -8.17
CA CYS A 69 -8.31 -5.23 -7.52
C CYS A 69 -7.76 -4.20 -8.50
N LYS A 70 -8.32 -2.99 -8.47
CA LYS A 70 -7.88 -1.85 -9.27
C LYS A 70 -8.10 -0.54 -8.54
N VAL A 71 -7.32 0.47 -8.92
CA VAL A 71 -7.53 1.84 -8.48
C VAL A 71 -8.88 2.36 -8.98
N ASP A 72 -9.75 2.80 -8.07
CA ASP A 72 -11.02 3.43 -8.44
C ASP A 72 -10.88 4.96 -8.57
N ASP A 73 -10.35 5.65 -7.57
CA ASP A 73 -10.08 7.09 -7.62
C ASP A 73 -8.64 7.39 -7.19
N PRO A 74 -7.75 7.85 -8.11
CA PRO A 74 -6.38 8.21 -7.76
C PRO A 74 -6.26 9.53 -6.98
N THR A 75 -7.37 10.25 -6.77
CA THR A 75 -7.47 11.56 -6.11
C THR A 75 -8.43 11.53 -4.93
N TYR A 76 -8.62 10.37 -4.31
CA TYR A 76 -9.57 10.22 -3.23
C TYR A 76 -9.21 11.08 -2.02
N GLY A 77 -10.24 11.50 -1.28
CA GLY A 77 -10.05 12.27 -0.06
C GLY A 77 -9.86 11.34 1.14
N GLY A 78 -8.76 11.50 1.86
CA GLY A 78 -8.56 10.91 3.18
C GLY A 78 -8.63 11.98 4.26
N TYR A 79 -7.48 12.27 4.89
CA TYR A 79 -7.38 13.39 5.83
C TYR A 79 -7.31 14.76 5.15
N ALA A 80 -7.00 14.81 3.85
CA ALA A 80 -7.11 16.00 3.02
C ALA A 80 -7.68 15.67 1.64
N ALA A 81 -7.98 16.72 0.86
CA ALA A 81 -8.39 16.54 -0.54
C ALA A 81 -7.24 15.94 -1.35
N ALA A 82 -7.52 14.85 -2.08
CA ALA A 82 -6.55 14.14 -2.91
C ALA A 82 -5.30 13.65 -2.15
N SER A 83 -5.44 13.33 -0.86
CA SER A 83 -4.39 12.69 -0.06
C SER A 83 -4.27 11.19 -0.31
N ASP A 84 -5.34 10.56 -0.80
CA ASP A 84 -5.48 9.11 -0.83
C ASP A 84 -5.79 8.59 -2.24
N VAL A 85 -5.69 7.27 -2.38
CA VAL A 85 -6.06 6.52 -3.57
C VAL A 85 -7.11 5.50 -3.13
N SER A 86 -8.30 5.52 -3.73
CA SER A 86 -9.34 4.53 -3.39
C SER A 86 -9.25 3.29 -4.28
N TYR A 87 -9.64 2.17 -3.70
CA TYR A 87 -9.82 0.88 -4.35
C TYR A 87 -10.73 0.02 -3.46
N PHE A 88 -11.38 -0.97 -4.07
CA PHE A 88 -12.24 -1.91 -3.35
C PHE A 88 -11.61 -3.29 -3.47
N CYS A 89 -10.75 -3.60 -2.52
CA CYS A 89 -10.01 -4.86 -2.42
C CYS A 89 -10.37 -5.55 -1.13
N ASP A 90 -10.34 -6.88 -1.15
CA ASP A 90 -10.26 -7.74 0.04
C ASP A 90 -9.13 -7.21 0.95
N THR A 91 -9.49 -6.35 1.90
CA THR A 91 -8.66 -5.88 3.01
C THR A 91 -9.53 -5.89 4.27
N ALA A 92 -8.88 -5.96 5.43
CA ALA A 92 -9.57 -5.88 6.71
C ALA A 92 -8.72 -5.13 7.72
N GLY A 93 -9.36 -4.72 8.83
CA GLY A 93 -8.69 -4.03 9.92
C GLY A 93 -7.37 -4.70 10.33
N GLY A 94 -6.33 -3.88 10.46
CA GLY A 94 -4.94 -4.35 10.66
C GLY A 94 -4.10 -4.43 9.38
N SER A 95 -4.70 -4.16 8.21
CA SER A 95 -3.96 -4.09 6.94
C SER A 95 -3.28 -2.73 6.72
N SER A 96 -3.60 -1.70 7.50
CA SER A 96 -3.02 -0.35 7.36
C SER A 96 -1.49 -0.37 7.35
N GLY A 97 -0.89 0.41 6.47
CA GLY A 97 0.53 0.44 6.17
C GLY A 97 1.00 -0.64 5.18
N SER A 98 0.14 -1.58 4.77
CA SER A 98 0.49 -2.57 3.74
C SER A 98 0.77 -1.88 2.39
N PRO A 99 1.79 -2.32 1.63
CA PRO A 99 2.11 -1.72 0.34
C PRO A 99 1.04 -2.07 -0.69
N VAL A 100 0.62 -1.10 -1.49
CA VAL A 100 -0.22 -1.30 -2.67
C VAL A 100 0.68 -1.40 -3.88
N LEU A 101 0.70 -2.55 -4.56
CA LEU A 101 1.61 -2.78 -5.69
C LEU A 101 0.85 -2.82 -7.01
N SER A 102 1.43 -2.19 -8.04
CA SER A 102 1.00 -2.36 -9.41
C SER A 102 1.19 -3.81 -9.85
N ARG A 103 0.16 -4.45 -10.40
CA ARG A 103 0.30 -5.80 -10.98
C ARG A 103 1.21 -5.83 -12.20
N LYS A 104 1.40 -4.68 -12.86
CA LYS A 104 2.22 -4.58 -14.07
C LYS A 104 3.70 -4.46 -13.75
N THR A 105 4.05 -3.66 -12.76
CA THR A 105 5.46 -3.31 -12.48
C THR A 105 5.99 -3.91 -11.18
N HIS A 106 5.12 -4.43 -10.31
CA HIS A 106 5.47 -4.89 -8.96
C HIS A 106 6.13 -3.81 -8.08
N LYS A 107 5.91 -2.55 -8.41
CA LYS A 107 6.37 -1.40 -7.62
C LYS A 107 5.24 -0.89 -6.72
N VAL A 108 5.62 -0.35 -5.57
CA VAL A 108 4.69 0.26 -4.62
C VAL A 108 4.26 1.61 -5.17
N ILE A 109 2.95 1.79 -5.30
CA ILE A 109 2.31 3.01 -5.83
C ILE A 109 1.45 3.75 -4.79
N ALA A 110 1.19 3.11 -3.64
CA ALA A 110 0.50 3.70 -2.48
C ALA A 110 0.75 2.85 -1.21
N LEU A 111 0.35 3.38 -0.05
CA LEU A 111 0.20 2.64 1.20
C LEU A 111 -1.28 2.51 1.53
N HIS A 112 -1.68 1.36 2.04
CA HIS A 112 -3.06 1.16 2.49
C HIS A 112 -3.30 1.92 3.79
N HIS A 113 -4.32 2.77 3.81
CA HIS A 113 -4.65 3.64 4.93
C HIS A 113 -5.99 3.23 5.54
N PHE A 114 -7.08 3.52 4.82
CA PHE A 114 -8.44 3.15 5.19
C PHE A 114 -8.91 1.86 4.52
N ASP A 115 -9.68 1.07 5.26
CA ASP A 115 -10.53 0.03 4.68
C ASP A 115 -11.69 0.68 3.91
N GLY A 116 -12.04 0.09 2.76
CA GLY A 116 -13.13 0.53 1.87
C GLY A 116 -14.47 -0.12 2.18
#